data_AF-A0A1E3WA48-F1
#
_entry.id   AF-A0A1E3WA48-F1
#
_cell.length_a   1.000
_cell.length_b   1.000
_cell.length_c   1.000
_cell.angle_alpha   90.00
_cell.angle_beta   90.00
_cell.angle_gamma   90.00
#
_symmetry.space_group_name_H-M   'P 1'
#
loop_
_entity.id
_entity.type
_entity.pdbx_description
1 polymer ?
#
loop_
_entity_poly.entity_id
_entity_poly.type
_entity_poly.pdbx_seq_one_letter_code
_entity_poly.pdbx_strand_id
1 'polypeptide(L)'
;MQSASPINGPSACGIRAPLKVSGALGGRVKVTPTATIGCPVTAHLDRWLNNSVQKAAYRQFGKPVVEIRQISSYSCRGRNGRHRGPLSEHAYGNAIDVAGFRLSDGTEITVVKGWWRGSRREKAFLKEALAGACDEFYTVLGPGADRHHYNHFHMDLLVTNVSKGRHFCQPRPSRGFFAEAEGDPVSTASIKPIPFTGPAGLGFSGD
;
A
#
# COMPACT_ATOMS: atom_id res chain seq x y z
N MET A 1 -14.05 6.50 8.63
CA MET A 1 -13.70 5.29 9.41
C MET A 1 -14.48 5.34 10.71
N GLN A 2 -14.80 4.20 11.32
CA GLN A 2 -15.55 4.14 12.57
C GLN A 2 -14.85 3.22 13.56
N SER A 3 -14.79 3.62 14.83
CA SER A 3 -14.33 2.75 15.89
C SER A 3 -15.28 1.57 16.07
N ALA A 4 -14.73 0.41 16.44
CA ALA A 4 -15.51 -0.77 16.80
C ALA A 4 -15.06 -1.31 18.16
N SER A 5 -15.90 -2.14 18.77
CA SER A 5 -15.57 -2.82 20.02
C SER A 5 -14.32 -3.69 19.86
N PRO A 6 -13.47 -3.80 20.90
CA PRO A 6 -12.31 -4.68 20.88
C PRO A 6 -12.67 -6.09 20.42
N ILE A 7 -11.79 -6.70 19.63
CA ILE A 7 -11.95 -8.08 19.17
C ILE A 7 -11.03 -8.95 20.01
N ASN A 8 -11.63 -9.92 20.72
CA ASN A 8 -10.92 -10.97 21.45
C ASN A 8 -11.20 -12.31 20.77
N GLY A 9 -10.25 -12.77 19.97
CA GLY A 9 -10.34 -14.04 19.25
C GLY A 9 -9.75 -15.20 20.06
N PRO A 10 -9.75 -16.42 19.49
CA PRO A 10 -9.10 -17.55 20.14
C PRO A 10 -7.59 -17.36 20.23
N SER A 11 -6.99 -17.89 21.30
CA SER A 11 -5.55 -17.79 21.58
C SER A 11 -5.07 -16.33 21.59
N ALA A 12 -4.06 -15.98 20.79
CA ALA A 12 -3.49 -14.63 20.75
C ALA A 12 -4.20 -13.70 19.75
N CYS A 13 -5.25 -14.16 19.04
CA CYS A 13 -5.94 -13.33 18.06
C CYS A 13 -6.71 -12.19 18.71
N GLY A 14 -6.64 -11.00 18.12
CA GLY A 14 -7.47 -9.89 18.56
C GLY A 14 -6.98 -8.53 18.10
N ILE A 15 -7.84 -7.52 18.26
CA ILE A 15 -7.52 -6.13 18.00
C ILE A 15 -8.04 -5.32 19.19
N ARG A 16 -7.14 -4.63 19.90
CA ARG A 16 -7.50 -3.82 21.07
C ARG A 16 -8.40 -2.64 20.70
N ALA A 17 -8.08 -1.95 19.61
CA ALA A 17 -8.81 -0.79 19.13
C ALA A 17 -9.04 -0.91 17.60
N PRO A 18 -10.03 -1.71 17.18
CA PRO A 18 -10.30 -1.92 15.77
C PRO A 18 -11.03 -0.74 15.15
N LEU A 19 -10.70 -0.47 13.89
CA LEU A 19 -11.41 0.45 13.02
C LEU A 19 -12.11 -0.33 11.91
N LYS A 20 -13.37 0.03 11.65
CA LYS A 20 -14.07 -0.27 10.40
C LYS A 20 -13.72 0.81 9.38
N VAL A 21 -12.97 0.40 8.36
CA VAL A 21 -12.42 1.28 7.33
C VAL A 21 -13.11 1.01 6.00
N SER A 22 -14.09 1.84 5.67
CA SER A 22 -14.81 1.83 4.38
C SER A 22 -14.28 2.86 3.38
N GLY A 23 -13.36 3.70 3.81
CA GLY A 23 -12.76 4.74 3.00
C GLY A 23 -11.48 5.28 3.62
N ALA A 24 -10.61 5.76 2.76
CA ALA A 24 -9.29 6.33 3.02
C ALA A 24 -9.20 7.74 2.42
N LEU A 25 -8.19 8.50 2.80
CA LEU A 25 -7.93 9.86 2.33
C LEU A 25 -9.13 10.81 2.53
N GLY A 26 -9.79 10.74 3.69
CA GLY A 26 -11.00 11.51 3.98
C GLY A 26 -12.24 11.03 3.23
N GLY A 27 -12.26 9.76 2.79
CA GLY A 27 -13.38 9.16 2.06
C GLY A 27 -13.30 9.27 0.53
N ARG A 28 -12.26 9.93 0.00
CA ARG A 28 -12.02 10.06 -1.45
C ARG A 28 -11.71 8.73 -2.12
N VAL A 29 -11.13 7.79 -1.39
CA VAL A 29 -10.84 6.42 -1.87
C VAL A 29 -11.69 5.45 -1.07
N LYS A 30 -12.63 4.77 -1.72
CA LYS A 30 -13.40 3.70 -1.08
C LYS A 30 -12.50 2.49 -0.78
N VAL A 31 -12.76 1.82 0.32
CA VAL A 31 -12.12 0.54 0.67
C VAL A 31 -13.22 -0.52 0.66
N THR A 32 -13.16 -1.43 -0.31
CA THR A 32 -14.24 -2.39 -0.55
C THR A 32 -13.72 -3.84 -0.49
N PRO A 33 -14.36 -4.72 0.29
CA PRO A 33 -15.37 -4.42 1.32
C PRO A 33 -14.75 -3.62 2.48
N THR A 34 -15.57 -3.13 3.41
CA THR A 34 -15.10 -2.45 4.62
C THR A 34 -14.08 -3.31 5.37
N ALA A 35 -12.86 -2.81 5.53
CA ALA A 35 -11.79 -3.51 6.24
C ALA A 35 -11.95 -3.38 7.75
N THR A 36 -11.54 -4.41 8.49
CA THR A 36 -11.38 -4.33 9.96
C THR A 36 -9.88 -4.42 10.26
N ILE A 37 -9.27 -3.30 10.66
CA ILE A 37 -7.82 -3.19 10.88
C ILE A 37 -7.53 -2.30 12.10
N GLY A 38 -6.30 -2.36 12.62
CA GLY A 38 -5.85 -1.49 13.70
C GLY A 38 -5.54 -0.06 13.24
N CYS A 39 -5.49 0.87 14.19
CA CYS A 39 -5.13 2.27 13.92
C CYS A 39 -3.79 2.45 13.20
N PRO A 40 -2.69 1.74 13.55
CA PRO A 40 -1.41 1.89 12.85
C PRO A 40 -1.53 1.54 11.35
N VAL A 41 -2.06 0.36 11.01
CA VAL A 41 -2.23 -0.05 9.60
C VAL A 41 -3.05 0.96 8.80
N THR A 42 -4.07 1.54 9.43
CA THR A 42 -4.91 2.56 8.80
C THR A 42 -4.10 3.79 8.38
N ALA A 43 -3.21 4.28 9.25
CA ALA A 43 -2.35 5.41 8.94
C ALA A 43 -1.32 5.09 7.82
N HIS A 44 -0.75 3.89 7.83
CA HIS A 44 0.16 3.44 6.77
C HIS A 44 -0.57 3.28 5.42
N LEU A 45 -1.80 2.77 5.44
CA LEU A 45 -2.66 2.68 4.25
C LEU A 45 -2.95 4.05 3.64
N ASP A 46 -3.30 5.04 4.46
CA ASP A 46 -3.52 6.42 4.00
C ASP A 46 -2.25 7.02 3.38
N ARG A 47 -1.09 6.87 4.02
CA ARG A 47 0.17 7.38 3.46
C ARG A 47 0.54 6.69 2.16
N TRP A 48 0.44 5.37 2.08
CA TRP A 48 0.68 4.62 0.83
C TRP A 48 -0.23 5.09 -0.31
N LEU A 49 -1.53 5.26 -0.03
CA LEU A 49 -2.48 5.76 -1.02
C LEU A 49 -2.11 7.17 -1.49
N ASN A 50 -1.84 8.07 -0.55
CA ASN A 50 -1.54 9.48 -0.85
C ASN A 50 -0.20 9.67 -1.56
N ASN A 51 0.85 9.05 -1.04
CA ASN A 51 2.23 9.32 -1.43
C ASN A 51 2.65 8.58 -2.69
N SER A 52 2.03 7.43 -2.97
CA SER A 52 2.49 6.49 -4.00
C SER A 52 1.38 6.15 -4.99
N VAL A 53 0.26 5.58 -4.53
CA VAL A 53 -0.80 5.08 -5.43
C VAL A 53 -1.43 6.19 -6.26
N GLN A 54 -1.80 7.32 -5.65
CA GLN A 54 -2.39 8.43 -6.38
C GLN A 54 -1.41 9.00 -7.42
N LYS A 55 -0.14 9.20 -7.04
CA LYS A 55 0.88 9.71 -7.97
C LYS A 55 1.12 8.76 -9.15
N ALA A 56 1.18 7.46 -8.89
CA ALA A 56 1.32 6.45 -9.93
C ALA A 56 0.10 6.46 -10.87
N ALA A 57 -1.12 6.55 -10.32
CA ALA A 57 -2.33 6.61 -11.13
C ALA A 57 -2.37 7.85 -12.04
N TYR A 58 -1.98 9.01 -11.52
CA TYR A 58 -1.85 10.23 -12.33
C TYR A 58 -0.77 10.11 -13.40
N ARG A 59 0.41 9.57 -13.09
CA ARG A 59 1.47 9.38 -14.08
C ARG A 59 1.06 8.44 -15.22
N GLN A 60 0.43 7.32 -14.89
CA GLN A 60 0.17 6.26 -15.86
C GLN A 60 -1.16 6.46 -16.61
N PHE A 61 -2.15 7.11 -15.98
CA PHE A 61 -3.51 7.22 -16.52
C PHE A 61 -4.07 8.64 -16.52
N GLY A 62 -3.43 9.61 -15.85
CA GLY A 62 -3.98 10.97 -15.70
C GLY A 62 -5.25 11.04 -14.84
N LYS A 63 -5.57 9.98 -14.10
CA LYS A 63 -6.79 9.84 -13.30
C LYS A 63 -6.45 9.37 -11.88
N PRO A 64 -7.16 9.86 -10.85
CA PRO A 64 -6.99 9.36 -9.49
C PRO A 64 -7.61 7.98 -9.31
N VAL A 65 -7.08 7.22 -8.35
CA VAL A 65 -7.77 6.06 -7.79
C VAL A 65 -8.91 6.55 -6.90
N VAL A 66 -10.09 5.98 -7.06
CA VAL A 66 -11.28 6.28 -6.23
C VAL A 66 -11.72 5.09 -5.38
N GLU A 67 -11.11 3.92 -5.56
CA GLU A 67 -11.38 2.73 -4.77
C GLU A 67 -10.22 1.75 -4.79
N ILE A 68 -9.98 1.08 -3.65
CA ILE A 68 -9.21 -0.16 -3.55
C ILE A 68 -10.13 -1.34 -3.25
N ARG A 69 -9.82 -2.48 -3.86
CA ARG A 69 -10.46 -3.78 -3.60
C ARG A 69 -9.57 -4.57 -2.67
N GLN A 70 -9.96 -4.69 -1.41
CA GLN A 70 -9.26 -5.54 -0.43
C GLN A 70 -9.90 -6.93 -0.39
N ILE A 71 -9.11 -7.96 -0.11
CA ILE A 71 -9.58 -9.36 -0.05
C ILE A 71 -9.31 -10.03 1.30
N SER A 72 -8.55 -9.36 2.18
CA SER A 72 -8.37 -9.78 3.57
C SER A 72 -8.01 -8.59 4.45
N SER A 73 -8.63 -8.53 5.63
CA SER A 73 -8.29 -7.62 6.73
C SER A 73 -8.17 -8.45 8.01
N TYR A 74 -8.87 -8.16 9.10
CA TYR A 74 -8.85 -9.03 10.27
C TYR A 74 -9.27 -10.48 9.92
N SER A 75 -8.44 -11.43 10.31
CA SER A 75 -8.73 -12.87 10.17
C SER A 75 -7.79 -13.67 11.07
N CYS A 76 -8.38 -14.36 12.05
CA CYS A 76 -7.64 -15.18 12.99
C CYS A 76 -7.20 -16.50 12.32
N ARG A 77 -5.97 -16.51 11.78
CA ARG A 77 -5.38 -17.67 11.12
C ARG A 77 -3.85 -17.68 11.22
N GLY A 78 -3.26 -18.86 11.06
CA GLY A 78 -1.81 -18.99 10.86
C GLY A 78 -1.35 -18.44 9.51
N ARG A 79 -0.05 -18.13 9.40
CA ARG A 79 0.55 -17.66 8.14
C ARG A 79 0.32 -18.64 7.00
N ASN A 80 0.00 -18.11 5.82
CA ASN A 80 -0.32 -18.88 4.61
C ASN A 80 -1.45 -19.93 4.84
N GLY A 81 -2.34 -19.69 5.81
CA GLY A 81 -3.44 -20.59 6.15
C GLY A 81 -3.03 -21.85 6.94
N ARG A 82 -1.80 -21.92 7.45
CA ARG A 82 -1.31 -23.11 8.17
C ARG A 82 -1.95 -23.21 9.55
N HIS A 83 -2.33 -24.43 9.95
CA HIS A 83 -2.86 -24.71 11.30
C HIS A 83 -1.80 -24.66 12.40
N ARG A 84 -0.52 -24.93 12.06
CA ARG A 84 0.61 -24.93 12.99
C ARG A 84 1.62 -23.86 12.59
N GLY A 85 2.27 -23.25 13.60
CA GLY A 85 3.30 -22.24 13.42
C GLY A 85 2.82 -20.81 13.76
N PRO A 86 3.58 -19.78 13.37
CA PRO A 86 3.28 -18.40 13.71
C PRO A 86 1.94 -17.91 13.13
N LEU A 87 1.25 -17.07 13.89
CA LEU A 87 0.06 -16.35 13.41
C LEU A 87 0.45 -15.33 12.34
N SER A 88 -0.50 -15.06 11.45
CA SER A 88 -0.43 -13.95 10.50
C SER A 88 -0.70 -12.63 11.21
N GLU A 89 -0.16 -11.53 10.69
CA GLU A 89 -0.50 -10.19 11.19
C GLU A 89 -1.97 -9.82 10.98
N HIS A 90 -2.69 -10.51 10.07
CA HIS A 90 -4.15 -10.41 9.98
C HIS A 90 -4.85 -10.82 11.29
N ALA A 91 -4.26 -11.72 12.08
CA ALA A 91 -4.80 -12.14 13.37
C ALA A 91 -4.73 -11.05 14.44
N TYR A 92 -3.91 -10.02 14.21
CA TYR A 92 -3.72 -8.88 15.11
C TYR A 92 -4.31 -7.57 14.54
N GLY A 93 -4.97 -7.64 13.39
CA GLY A 93 -5.43 -6.44 12.66
C GLY A 93 -4.29 -5.60 12.09
N ASN A 94 -3.09 -6.18 11.98
CA ASN A 94 -1.85 -5.54 11.57
C ASN A 94 -1.51 -5.74 10.08
N ALA A 95 -2.46 -6.24 9.29
CA ALA A 95 -2.26 -6.50 7.87
C ALA A 95 -3.51 -6.23 7.01
N ILE A 96 -3.28 -5.96 5.73
CA ILE A 96 -4.32 -5.84 4.70
C ILE A 96 -3.84 -6.43 3.37
N ASP A 97 -4.74 -7.12 2.68
CA ASP A 97 -4.50 -7.70 1.35
C ASP A 97 -5.29 -6.90 0.30
N VAL A 98 -4.60 -6.27 -0.66
CA VAL A 98 -5.22 -5.48 -1.74
C VAL A 98 -5.06 -6.18 -3.08
N ALA A 99 -6.19 -6.46 -3.75
CA ALA A 99 -6.23 -7.21 -5.01
C ALA A 99 -6.57 -6.34 -6.23
N GLY A 100 -6.91 -5.06 -6.05
CA GLY A 100 -7.16 -4.18 -7.19
C GLY A 100 -7.51 -2.75 -6.82
N PHE A 101 -7.64 -1.94 -7.87
CA PHE A 101 -7.88 -0.51 -7.83
C PHE A 101 -8.94 -0.14 -8.88
N ARG A 102 -9.73 0.90 -8.63
CA ARG A 102 -10.62 1.50 -9.62
C ARG A 102 -10.33 2.99 -9.74
N LEU A 103 -10.17 3.45 -10.98
CA LEU A 103 -9.93 4.85 -11.30
C LEU A 103 -11.24 5.64 -11.40
N SER A 104 -11.14 6.96 -11.38
CA SER A 104 -12.32 7.85 -11.47
C SER A 104 -13.14 7.71 -12.75
N ASP A 105 -12.54 7.22 -13.83
CA ASP A 105 -13.22 6.98 -15.11
C ASP A 105 -13.89 5.60 -15.20
N GLY A 106 -13.82 4.81 -14.12
CA GLY A 106 -14.38 3.45 -14.07
C GLY A 106 -13.39 2.36 -14.45
N THR A 107 -12.18 2.68 -14.94
CA THR A 107 -11.14 1.70 -15.22
C THR A 107 -10.83 0.84 -13.99
N GLU A 108 -10.94 -0.48 -14.11
CA GLU A 108 -10.57 -1.43 -13.05
C GLU A 108 -9.20 -2.08 -13.34
N ILE A 109 -8.30 -1.99 -12.36
CA ILE A 109 -6.95 -2.58 -12.42
C ILE A 109 -6.86 -3.64 -11.32
N THR A 110 -6.95 -4.92 -11.70
CA THR A 110 -6.72 -6.03 -10.76
C THR A 110 -5.23 -6.36 -10.70
N VAL A 111 -4.72 -6.67 -9.51
CA VAL A 111 -3.32 -7.06 -9.32
C VAL A 111 -3.01 -8.29 -10.16
N VAL A 112 -3.85 -9.33 -10.12
CA VAL A 112 -3.61 -10.56 -10.88
C VAL A 112 -3.57 -10.35 -12.40
N LYS A 113 -4.54 -9.66 -13.01
CA LYS A 113 -4.54 -9.47 -14.47
C LYS A 113 -3.48 -8.45 -14.87
N GLY A 114 -3.44 -7.31 -14.18
CA GLY A 114 -2.55 -6.20 -14.48
C GLY A 114 -1.07 -6.58 -14.36
N TRP A 115 -0.70 -7.37 -13.36
CA TRP A 115 0.70 -7.76 -13.15
C TRP A 115 1.21 -8.69 -14.26
N TRP A 116 0.45 -9.74 -14.58
CA TRP A 116 0.91 -10.78 -15.50
C TRP A 116 0.62 -10.46 -16.96
N ARG A 117 -0.57 -9.92 -17.25
CA ARG A 117 -1.13 -9.78 -18.60
C ARG A 117 -1.58 -8.35 -18.92
N GLY A 118 -1.39 -7.41 -18.01
CA GLY A 118 -1.78 -6.02 -18.20
C GLY A 118 -0.94 -5.29 -19.26
N SER A 119 -1.47 -4.15 -19.67
CA SER A 119 -0.77 -3.15 -20.47
C SER A 119 0.51 -2.65 -19.77
N ARG A 120 1.39 -1.98 -20.53
CA ARG A 120 2.59 -1.34 -19.96
C ARG A 120 2.24 -0.39 -18.82
N ARG A 121 1.16 0.38 -18.95
CA ARG A 121 0.68 1.34 -17.94
C ARG A 121 0.19 0.64 -16.66
N GLU A 122 -0.60 -0.42 -16.78
CA GLU A 122 -1.06 -1.20 -15.61
C GLU A 122 0.10 -1.86 -14.87
N LYS A 123 1.04 -2.46 -15.61
CA LYS A 123 2.25 -3.06 -15.03
C LYS A 123 3.10 -2.01 -14.31
N ALA A 124 3.32 -0.85 -14.93
CA ALA A 124 4.07 0.25 -14.31
C ALA A 124 3.37 0.77 -13.04
N PHE A 125 2.06 1.01 -13.11
CA PHE A 125 1.26 1.42 -11.96
C PHE A 125 1.35 0.43 -10.80
N LEU A 126 1.20 -0.87 -11.06
CA LEU A 126 1.24 -1.89 -10.02
C LEU A 126 2.65 -2.06 -9.41
N LYS A 127 3.71 -1.95 -10.23
CA LYS A 127 5.10 -1.96 -9.74
C LYS A 127 5.39 -0.75 -8.86
N GLU A 128 4.96 0.45 -9.26
CA GLU A 128 5.10 1.68 -8.47
C GLU A 128 4.27 1.62 -7.17
N ALA A 129 3.06 1.06 -7.23
CA ALA A 129 2.22 0.86 -6.05
C ALA A 129 2.87 -0.11 -5.06
N LEU A 130 3.42 -1.23 -5.53
CA LEU A 130 4.14 -2.18 -4.68
C LEU A 130 5.42 -1.56 -4.09
N ALA A 131 6.19 -0.82 -4.89
CA ALA A 131 7.38 -0.11 -4.41
C ALA A 131 7.04 0.88 -3.29
N GLY A 132 6.01 1.70 -3.50
CA GLY A 132 5.55 2.63 -2.47
C GLY A 132 4.95 1.96 -1.24
N ALA A 133 4.41 0.74 -1.37
CA ALA A 133 4.00 -0.03 -0.20
C ALA A 133 5.22 -0.46 0.61
N CYS A 134 6.32 -0.80 -0.04
CA CYS A 134 7.56 -1.15 0.65
C CYS A 134 8.15 0.02 1.44
N ASP A 135 7.91 1.26 1.04
CA ASP A 135 8.36 2.43 1.82
C ASP A 135 7.52 2.64 3.09
N GLU A 136 6.27 2.14 3.12
CA GLU A 136 5.34 2.36 4.22
C GLU A 136 5.22 1.15 5.16
N PHE A 137 5.19 -0.08 4.65
CA PHE A 137 4.94 -1.29 5.42
C PHE A 137 6.23 -2.08 5.70
N TYR A 138 6.24 -2.95 6.70
CA TYR A 138 7.44 -3.71 7.10
C TYR A 138 7.59 -5.04 6.34
N THR A 139 6.45 -5.60 5.93
CA THR A 139 6.37 -6.75 5.05
C THR A 139 5.43 -6.40 3.91
N VAL A 140 5.91 -6.56 2.68
CA VAL A 140 5.14 -6.41 1.45
C VAL A 140 5.44 -7.61 0.56
N LEU A 141 4.41 -8.39 0.25
CA LEU A 141 4.48 -9.56 -0.62
C LEU A 141 3.47 -9.39 -1.74
N GLY A 142 3.95 -9.36 -2.98
CA GLY A 142 3.11 -9.28 -4.18
C GLY A 142 3.40 -10.40 -5.17
N PRO A 143 2.82 -10.33 -6.39
CA PRO A 143 3.01 -11.36 -7.40
C PRO A 143 4.50 -11.51 -7.75
N GLY A 144 5.00 -12.74 -7.61
CA GLY A 144 6.43 -13.06 -7.75
C GLY A 144 7.18 -13.26 -6.42
N ALA A 145 6.56 -12.96 -5.26
CA ALA A 145 7.13 -13.32 -3.95
C ALA A 145 7.00 -14.83 -3.69
N ASP A 146 5.79 -15.36 -3.78
CA ASP A 146 5.48 -16.80 -3.71
C ASP A 146 4.09 -17.08 -4.32
N ARG A 147 3.66 -18.35 -4.26
CA ARG A 147 2.35 -18.80 -4.78
C ARG A 147 1.13 -18.25 -4.03
N HIS A 148 1.28 -17.85 -2.76
CA HIS A 148 0.17 -17.36 -1.94
C HIS A 148 -0.15 -15.90 -2.27
N HIS A 149 0.84 -15.14 -2.77
CA HIS A 149 0.73 -13.72 -3.08
C HIS A 149 0.64 -13.44 -4.60
N TYR A 150 0.26 -14.44 -5.40
CA TYR A 150 0.24 -14.33 -6.87
C TYR A 150 -0.80 -13.36 -7.45
N ASN A 151 -1.81 -12.98 -6.65
CA ASN A 151 -2.99 -12.24 -7.09
C ASN A 151 -3.32 -10.99 -6.27
N HIS A 152 -2.52 -10.65 -5.26
CA HIS A 152 -2.74 -9.49 -4.38
C HIS A 152 -1.43 -8.98 -3.79
N PHE A 153 -1.47 -7.80 -3.18
CA PHE A 153 -0.41 -7.27 -2.31
C PHE A 153 -0.79 -7.53 -0.87
N HIS A 154 -0.01 -8.34 -0.16
CA HIS A 154 -0.05 -8.46 1.29
C HIS A 154 0.86 -7.41 1.91
N MET A 155 0.34 -6.65 2.87
CA MET A 155 1.04 -5.55 3.52
C MET A 155 0.83 -5.62 5.03
N ASP A 156 1.91 -5.72 5.80
CA ASP A 156 1.85 -5.82 7.26
C ASP A 156 2.91 -5.00 8.01
N LEU A 157 2.67 -4.81 9.31
CA LEU A 157 3.52 -4.07 10.25
C LEU A 157 4.22 -4.99 11.26
N LEU A 158 4.61 -6.21 10.88
CA LEU A 158 5.32 -7.13 11.78
C LEU A 158 6.66 -6.55 12.24
N VAL A 159 6.69 -5.96 13.44
CA VAL A 159 7.86 -5.27 14.01
C VAL A 159 9.07 -6.18 14.19
N THR A 160 8.87 -7.48 14.42
CA THR A 160 9.99 -8.43 14.59
C THR A 160 10.84 -8.62 13.35
N ASN A 161 10.32 -8.25 12.17
CA ASN A 161 11.11 -8.16 10.95
C ASN A 161 12.06 -6.96 11.02
N VAL A 162 11.55 -5.78 11.39
CA VAL A 162 12.34 -4.54 11.51
C VAL A 162 13.40 -4.62 12.60
N SER A 163 13.09 -5.17 13.78
CA SER A 163 14.05 -5.29 14.88
C SER A 163 15.22 -6.23 14.59
N LYS A 164 15.11 -7.05 13.52
CA LYS A 164 16.18 -7.91 13.01
C LYS A 164 16.87 -7.32 11.78
N GLY A 165 16.61 -6.06 11.44
CA GLY A 165 17.11 -5.39 10.24
C GLY A 165 16.51 -5.94 8.93
N ARG A 166 15.39 -6.66 9.00
CA ARG A 166 14.75 -7.29 7.84
C ARG A 166 13.53 -6.46 7.44
N HIS A 167 13.66 -5.70 6.37
CA HIS A 167 12.51 -5.19 5.64
C HIS A 167 12.19 -6.18 4.52
N PHE A 168 10.99 -6.78 4.55
CA PHE A 168 10.62 -7.79 3.56
C PHE A 168 9.81 -7.13 2.46
N CYS A 169 10.44 -6.89 1.33
CA CYS A 169 9.80 -6.35 0.16
C CYS A 169 10.03 -7.29 -1.03
N GLN A 170 8.99 -8.02 -1.43
CA GLN A 170 9.06 -9.02 -2.49
C GLN A 170 7.85 -8.94 -3.45
N PRO A 171 8.06 -9.02 -4.78
CA PRO A 171 9.36 -8.98 -5.44
C PRO A 171 10.08 -7.66 -5.14
N ARG A 172 11.41 -7.69 -5.12
CA ARG A 172 12.18 -6.47 -4.87
C ARG A 172 11.90 -5.48 -6.01
N PRO A 173 11.42 -4.26 -5.72
CA PRO A 173 11.30 -3.21 -6.71
C PRO A 173 12.66 -3.02 -7.37
N SER A 174 12.66 -2.92 -8.68
CA SER A 174 13.85 -2.49 -9.41
C SER A 174 14.30 -1.15 -8.83
N ARG A 175 15.53 -1.08 -8.32
CA ARG A 175 16.13 0.19 -7.88
C ARG A 175 16.23 1.09 -9.11
N GLY A 176 15.29 2.00 -9.26
CA GLY A 176 15.35 3.01 -10.30
C GLY A 176 13.98 3.50 -10.73
N PHE A 177 13.72 4.77 -10.42
CA PHE A 177 12.95 5.64 -11.29
C PHE A 177 13.66 5.90 -12.66
N PHE A 178 14.80 5.24 -12.94
CA PHE A 178 15.65 5.47 -14.12
C PHE A 178 16.11 4.22 -14.88
N ALA A 179 15.69 3.00 -14.52
CA ALA A 179 16.28 1.78 -15.08
C ALA A 179 15.65 1.25 -16.39
N GLU A 180 14.69 1.95 -17.00
CA GLU A 180 14.15 1.58 -18.33
C GLU A 180 13.91 2.81 -19.22
N ALA A 181 14.93 3.66 -19.33
CA ALA A 181 15.11 4.58 -20.45
C ALA A 181 16.36 4.17 -21.26
N GLU A 182 16.48 2.88 -21.60
CA GLU A 182 17.34 2.50 -22.72
C GLU A 182 16.53 2.67 -24.00
N GLY A 183 16.80 3.77 -24.71
CA GLY A 183 16.22 4.07 -26.02
C GLY A 183 15.40 5.37 -26.09
N ASP A 184 15.89 6.48 -25.52
CA ASP A 184 15.84 7.83 -26.13
C ASP A 184 16.21 8.90 -25.07
N PRO A 185 17.32 9.63 -25.22
CA PRO A 185 17.73 10.63 -24.24
C PRO A 185 17.03 11.96 -24.54
N VAL A 186 15.93 12.26 -23.86
CA VAL A 186 15.54 13.67 -23.65
C VAL A 186 15.93 14.05 -22.23
N SER A 187 17.10 14.70 -22.16
CA SER A 187 17.69 15.26 -20.95
C SER A 187 16.70 16.16 -20.19
N THR A 188 16.40 15.80 -18.94
CA THR A 188 15.62 16.63 -18.00
C THR A 188 16.48 17.70 -17.32
N ALA A 189 17.73 17.90 -17.75
CA ALA A 189 18.64 18.92 -17.20
C ALA A 189 18.18 20.38 -17.45
N SER A 190 17.09 20.59 -18.19
CA SER A 190 16.59 21.94 -18.54
C SER A 190 15.31 22.36 -17.81
N ILE A 191 14.76 21.55 -16.90
CA ILE A 191 13.60 21.99 -16.10
C ILE A 191 14.11 22.85 -14.95
N LYS A 192 14.10 24.18 -15.15
CA LYS A 192 14.35 25.15 -14.08
C LYS A 192 13.34 24.92 -12.94
N PRO A 193 13.79 24.85 -11.67
CA PRO A 193 12.88 24.78 -10.52
C PRO A 193 11.93 25.98 -10.55
N ILE A 194 10.64 25.73 -10.34
CA ILE A 194 9.65 26.78 -10.13
C ILE A 194 10.00 27.44 -8.79
N PRO A 195 10.27 28.76 -8.73
CA PRO A 195 10.58 29.43 -7.48
C PRO A 195 9.34 29.42 -6.56
N PHE A 196 9.54 28.97 -5.33
CA PHE A 196 8.53 29.01 -4.27
C PHE A 196 8.42 30.45 -3.75
N THR A 197 7.36 31.15 -4.09
CA THR A 197 6.98 32.41 -3.44
C THR A 197 6.01 32.11 -2.30
N GLY A 198 6.54 31.64 -1.18
CA GLY A 198 5.79 31.62 0.08
C GLY A 198 5.72 33.04 0.69
N PRO A 199 4.67 33.35 1.48
CA PRO A 199 4.60 34.63 2.19
C PRO A 199 5.75 34.75 3.20
N ALA A 200 6.40 35.92 3.21
CA ALA A 200 7.50 36.21 4.11
C ALA A 200 7.02 36.45 5.54
N GLY A 201 7.71 35.84 6.50
CA GLY A 201 7.83 36.38 7.86
C GLY A 201 7.03 35.68 8.93
N LEU A 202 7.66 34.71 9.60
CA LEU A 202 7.66 34.63 11.06
C LEU A 202 9.07 34.19 11.47
N GLY A 203 9.85 35.16 11.94
CA GLY A 203 11.18 34.92 12.50
C GLY A 203 11.06 34.15 13.82
N PHE A 204 11.84 33.08 13.95
CA PHE A 204 12.11 32.47 15.25
C PHE A 204 13.31 33.19 15.85
N SER A 205 13.05 34.04 16.84
CA SER A 205 14.05 34.48 17.82
C SER A 205 14.25 33.32 18.79
N GLY A 206 15.48 32.83 18.88
CA GLY A 206 15.89 31.91 19.93
C GLY A 206 16.25 32.69 21.17
N ASP A 207 15.69 32.25 22.30
CA ASP A 207 16.25 32.27 23.65
C ASP A 207 15.85 30.95 24.32
#